data_AF-A0A106QCD8-F1
#
_entry.id   AF-A0A106QCD8-F1
#
_cell.length_a   1.000
_cell.length_b   1.000
_cell.length_c   1.000
_cell.angle_alpha   90.00
_cell.angle_beta   90.00
_cell.angle_gamma   90.00
#
_symmetry.space_group_name_H-M   'P 1'
#
loop_
_entity.id
_entity.type
_entity.pdbx_description
1 polymer ?
#
loop_
_entity_poly.entity_id
_entity_poly.type
_entity_poly.pdbx_seq_one_letter_code
_entity_poly.pdbx_strand_id
1 'polypeptide(L)'
;MQLESPIDAVARAIHHAAFIALPDIHYQKRDLGAMKGWSAELRMEAMRKNTVPLSPAVRRPDVTECQVYAMFAQTWGSTALGFGGIGGAAMTPAYTVVVKGLDGHLAVYWAGRFAYVIPPDTPTLAQAKALQDDLAQHWTVGRQEAVSRYGAIPIASHG
;
A
#
# COMPACT_ATOMS: atom_id res chain seq x y z
N MET A 1 26.27 -0.67 -13.06
CA MET A 1 25.23 0.09 -12.35
C MET A 1 24.99 -0.61 -11.02
N GLN A 2 25.16 0.08 -9.90
CA GLN A 2 25.06 -0.53 -8.57
C GLN A 2 23.62 -0.43 -8.07
N LEU A 3 23.12 -1.48 -7.43
CA LEU A 3 21.83 -1.44 -6.73
C LEU A 3 21.89 -0.38 -5.61
N GLU A 4 20.85 0.44 -5.53
CA GLU A 4 20.69 1.38 -4.40
C GLU A 4 20.60 0.63 -3.07
N SER A 5 20.80 1.34 -1.96
CA SER A 5 20.70 0.77 -0.62
C SER A 5 19.33 0.10 -0.40
N PRO A 6 19.28 -1.17 0.01
CA PRO A 6 18.02 -1.85 0.31
C PRO A 6 17.27 -1.16 1.46
N ILE A 7 18.00 -0.59 2.42
CA ILE A 7 17.43 0.12 3.56
C ILE A 7 16.72 1.39 3.09
N ASP A 8 17.34 2.15 2.18
CA ASP A 8 16.75 3.38 1.65
C ASP A 8 15.50 3.08 0.81
N ALA A 9 15.53 2.00 0.02
CA ALA A 9 14.39 1.57 -0.76
C ALA A 9 13.18 1.23 0.12
N VAL A 10 13.41 0.48 1.21
CA VAL A 10 12.36 0.12 2.18
C VAL A 10 11.85 1.35 2.94
N ALA A 11 12.75 2.18 3.46
CA ALA A 11 12.37 3.37 4.22
C ALA A 11 11.51 4.32 3.37
N ARG A 12 11.91 4.60 2.12
CA ARG A 12 11.13 5.42 1.18
C ARG A 12 9.77 4.79 0.89
N ALA A 13 9.73 3.47 0.65
CA ALA A 13 8.48 2.76 0.35
C ALA A 13 7.49 2.78 1.52
N ILE A 14 7.94 2.46 2.74
CA ILE A 14 7.08 2.44 3.94
C ILE A 14 6.52 3.82 4.25
N HIS A 15 7.37 4.85 4.28
CA HIS A 15 6.90 6.20 4.59
C HIS A 15 5.96 6.72 3.50
N HIS A 16 6.31 6.57 2.22
CA HIS A 16 5.41 6.97 1.14
C HIS A 16 4.08 6.19 1.18
N ALA A 17 4.10 4.90 1.55
CA ALA A 17 2.89 4.10 1.69
C ALA A 17 1.95 4.67 2.76
N ALA A 18 2.48 4.93 3.96
CA ALA A 18 1.72 5.50 5.07
C ALA A 18 1.15 6.89 4.73
N PHE A 19 1.96 7.79 4.17
CA PHE A 19 1.56 9.18 3.96
C PHE A 19 0.76 9.43 2.68
N ILE A 20 0.96 8.65 1.62
CA ILE A 20 0.40 8.93 0.28
C ILE A 20 -0.28 7.70 -0.33
N ALA A 21 0.44 6.60 -0.55
CA ALA A 21 -0.03 5.58 -1.49
C ALA A 21 -1.17 4.69 -0.99
N LEU A 22 -1.18 4.33 0.29
CA LEU A 22 -2.26 3.52 0.87
C LEU A 22 -3.52 4.38 1.08
N PRO A 23 -4.72 3.81 1.12
CA PRO A 23 -5.92 4.57 1.42
C PRO A 23 -5.98 4.99 2.89
N ASP A 24 -6.93 5.88 3.20
CA ASP A 24 -7.26 6.23 4.57
C ASP A 24 -7.97 5.06 5.27
N ILE A 25 -7.69 4.88 6.57
CA ILE A 25 -8.32 3.88 7.41
C ILE A 25 -9.60 4.50 7.99
N HIS A 26 -10.73 3.85 7.70
CA HIS A 26 -12.03 4.21 8.23
C HIS A 26 -12.36 3.33 9.43
N TYR A 27 -12.62 3.93 10.59
CA TYR A 27 -12.90 3.18 11.80
C TYR A 27 -13.95 3.88 12.67
N GLN A 28 -14.49 3.13 13.62
CA GLN A 28 -15.42 3.66 14.61
C GLN A 28 -14.66 3.99 15.89
N LYS A 29 -14.84 5.20 16.41
CA LYS A 29 -14.34 5.59 17.74
C LYS A 29 -15.51 5.93 18.65
N ARG A 30 -15.30 5.82 19.96
CA ARG A 30 -16.31 6.26 20.95
C ARG A 30 -16.64 7.74 20.74
N ASP A 31 -17.92 8.05 20.66
CA ASP A 31 -18.40 9.42 20.59
C ASP A 31 -18.38 10.04 21.98
N LEU A 32 -17.25 10.65 22.33
CA LEU A 32 -17.06 11.32 23.61
C LEU A 32 -18.02 12.52 23.81
N GLY A 33 -18.51 13.12 22.72
CA GLY A 33 -19.48 14.20 22.74
C GLY A 33 -20.86 13.71 23.16
N ALA A 34 -21.33 12.63 22.55
CA ALA A 34 -22.58 11.96 22.93
C ALA A 34 -22.54 11.35 24.34
N MET A 35 -21.33 11.00 24.82
CA MET A 35 -21.10 10.48 26.17
C MET A 35 -20.83 11.57 27.22
N LYS A 36 -20.95 12.85 26.85
CA LYS A 36 -20.74 13.98 27.77
C LYS A 36 -21.82 13.97 28.84
N GLY A 37 -21.43 14.03 30.11
CA GLY A 37 -22.36 14.02 31.25
C GLY A 37 -22.85 12.63 31.69
N TRP A 38 -22.40 11.55 31.04
CA TRP A 38 -22.71 10.20 31.51
C TRP A 38 -22.08 9.91 32.87
N SER A 39 -22.85 9.28 33.77
CA SER A 39 -22.33 8.74 35.02
C SER A 39 -21.44 7.51 34.76
N ALA A 40 -20.66 7.10 35.77
CA ALA A 40 -19.83 5.90 35.69
C ALA A 40 -20.69 4.64 35.49
N GLU A 41 -21.84 4.56 36.16
CA GLU A 41 -22.77 3.43 36.09
C GLU A 41 -23.35 3.29 34.67
N LEU A 42 -23.79 4.40 34.07
CA LEU A 42 -24.33 4.41 32.71
C LEU A 42 -23.27 3.96 31.68
N ARG A 43 -22.01 4.40 31.85
CA ARG A 43 -20.90 3.95 31.00
C ARG A 43 -20.63 2.46 31.14
N MET A 44 -20.57 1.93 32.37
CA MET A 44 -20.33 0.50 32.61
C MET A 44 -21.44 -0.37 32.03
N GLU A 45 -22.70 0.06 32.20
CA GLU A 45 -23.85 -0.68 31.68
C GLU A 45 -23.88 -0.66 30.14
N ALA A 46 -23.60 0.49 29.51
CA ALA A 46 -23.49 0.59 28.06
C ALA A 46 -22.31 -0.22 27.49
N MET A 47 -21.17 -0.28 28.19
CA MET A 47 -20.06 -1.16 27.80
C MET A 47 -20.45 -2.63 27.90
N ARG A 48 -21.13 -3.04 28.99
CA ARG A 48 -21.61 -4.41 29.18
C ARG A 48 -22.62 -4.82 28.11
N LYS A 49 -23.48 -3.89 27.69
CA LYS A 49 -24.50 -4.10 26.65
C LYS A 49 -24.00 -3.84 25.22
N ASN A 50 -22.75 -3.39 25.07
CA ASN A 50 -22.18 -2.97 23.80
C ASN A 50 -23.01 -1.92 23.04
N THR A 51 -23.62 -0.97 23.77
CA THR A 51 -24.46 0.12 23.25
C THR A 51 -23.80 1.48 23.34
N VAL A 52 -22.47 1.52 23.46
CA VAL A 52 -21.70 2.76 23.53
C VAL A 52 -21.83 3.53 22.20
N PRO A 53 -22.21 4.82 22.22
CA PRO A 53 -22.24 5.65 21.02
C PRO A 53 -20.90 5.67 20.31
N LEU A 54 -20.94 5.44 19.00
CA LEU A 54 -19.76 5.47 18.13
C LEU A 54 -19.91 6.60 17.11
N SER A 55 -18.79 7.19 16.73
CA SER A 55 -18.67 8.18 15.68
C SER A 55 -17.65 7.69 14.64
N PRO A 56 -17.91 7.93 13.35
CA PRO A 56 -16.95 7.59 12.30
C PRO A 56 -15.69 8.46 12.44
N ALA A 57 -14.54 7.86 12.18
CA ALA A 57 -13.25 8.52 12.14
C ALA A 57 -12.44 8.02 10.95
N VAL A 58 -11.60 8.92 10.43
CA VAL A 58 -10.75 8.68 9.25
C VAL A 58 -9.34 9.14 9.61
N ARG A 59 -8.33 8.35 9.24
CA ARG A 59 -6.92 8.71 9.41
C ARG A 59 -6.03 8.03 8.37
N ARG A 60 -4.81 8.53 8.21
CA ARG A 60 -3.75 7.82 7.48
C ARG A 60 -3.28 6.58 8.26
N PRO A 61 -2.80 5.54 7.55
CA PRO A 61 -2.04 4.46 8.17
C PRO A 61 -0.80 5.00 8.88
N ASP A 62 -0.44 4.39 10.01
CA ASP A 62 0.87 4.58 10.62
C ASP A 62 1.91 3.68 9.91
N VAL A 63 3.19 4.03 10.04
CA VAL A 63 4.29 3.21 9.51
C VAL A 63 4.31 1.81 10.11
N THR A 64 3.88 1.64 11.37
CA THR A 64 3.79 0.31 12.00
C THR A 64 2.69 -0.57 11.40
N GLU A 65 1.76 0.03 10.66
CA GLU A 65 0.67 -0.66 9.96
C GLU A 65 1.01 -0.95 8.48
N CYS A 66 2.23 -0.59 8.06
CA CYS A 66 2.77 -0.84 6.73
C CYS A 66 3.75 -2.01 6.78
N GLN A 67 3.34 -3.18 6.29
CA GLN A 67 4.17 -4.38 6.27
C GLN A 67 4.93 -4.49 4.95
N VAL A 68 6.24 -4.75 4.99
CA VAL A 68 6.96 -5.20 3.79
C VAL A 68 6.49 -6.61 3.44
N TYR A 69 5.70 -6.72 2.39
CA TYR A 69 5.10 -7.98 1.93
C TYR A 69 6.07 -8.79 1.07
N ALA A 70 6.82 -8.10 0.20
CA ALA A 70 7.88 -8.69 -0.61
C ALA A 70 8.96 -7.65 -0.88
N MET A 71 10.20 -8.11 -1.01
CA MET A 71 11.32 -7.30 -1.44
C MET A 71 12.33 -8.16 -2.21
N PHE A 72 12.75 -7.68 -3.38
CA PHE A 72 13.73 -8.38 -4.22
C PHE A 72 14.39 -7.42 -5.21
N ALA A 73 15.55 -7.81 -5.75
CA ALA A 73 16.17 -7.09 -6.85
C ALA A 73 15.57 -7.56 -8.18
N GLN A 74 15.17 -6.61 -9.02
CA GLN A 74 14.61 -6.85 -10.35
C GLN A 74 15.40 -6.07 -11.39
N THR A 75 15.72 -6.69 -12.53
CA THR A 75 16.42 -6.00 -13.63
C THR A 75 15.44 -5.61 -14.73
N TRP A 76 15.53 -4.37 -15.17
CA TRP A 76 14.69 -3.78 -16.20
C TRP A 76 15.48 -3.50 -17.47
N GLY A 77 14.89 -3.71 -18.65
CA GLY A 77 15.54 -3.42 -19.93
C GLY A 77 15.63 -1.93 -20.31
N SER A 78 15.27 -1.03 -19.39
CA SER A 78 15.24 0.41 -19.60
C SER A 78 15.67 1.15 -18.33
N THR A 79 16.33 2.30 -18.49
CA THR A 79 16.63 3.19 -17.37
C THR A 79 15.38 3.83 -16.77
N ALA A 80 14.24 3.79 -17.49
CA ALA A 80 12.94 4.20 -16.96
C ALA A 80 12.28 3.12 -16.08
N LEU A 81 12.92 1.96 -15.92
CA LEU A 81 12.35 0.80 -15.22
C LEU A 81 10.98 0.42 -15.82
N GLY A 82 10.02 0.06 -14.98
CA GLY A 82 8.62 -0.18 -15.36
C GLY A 82 7.75 1.08 -15.43
N PHE A 83 8.31 2.28 -15.23
CA PHE A 83 7.52 3.52 -15.18
C PHE A 83 7.00 3.97 -16.56
N GLY A 84 7.67 3.55 -17.64
CA GLY A 84 7.47 4.08 -18.99
C GLY A 84 8.17 5.44 -19.19
N GLY A 85 8.09 5.98 -20.40
CA GLY A 85 8.71 7.27 -20.78
C GLY A 85 10.07 7.14 -21.47
N ILE A 86 10.76 8.28 -21.64
CA ILE A 86 12.07 8.36 -22.30
C ILE A 86 13.15 7.82 -21.35
N GLY A 87 13.54 6.57 -21.56
CA GLY A 87 14.68 5.92 -20.92
C GLY A 87 15.68 5.41 -21.96
N GLY A 88 16.94 5.31 -21.57
CA GLY A 88 17.96 4.64 -22.39
C GLY A 88 17.75 3.13 -22.38
N ALA A 89 18.14 2.48 -23.48
CA ALA A 89 18.19 1.02 -23.55
C ALA A 89 19.37 0.52 -22.72
N ALA A 90 19.12 0.17 -21.47
CA ALA A 90 20.12 -0.35 -20.56
C ALA A 90 19.50 -1.26 -19.50
N MET A 91 20.18 -2.38 -19.21
CA MET A 91 19.83 -3.26 -18.10
C MET A 91 20.05 -2.53 -16.78
N THR A 92 18.95 -2.23 -16.11
CA THR A 92 18.89 -1.36 -14.93
C THR A 92 18.34 -2.17 -13.75
N PRO A 93 19.21 -2.63 -12.82
CA PRO A 93 18.77 -3.32 -11.62
C PRO A 93 18.19 -2.31 -10.61
N ALA A 94 17.06 -2.64 -9.99
CA ALA A 94 16.42 -1.86 -8.95
C ALA A 94 15.79 -2.78 -7.90
N TYR A 95 15.75 -2.35 -6.64
CA TYR A 95 14.93 -3.03 -5.64
C TYR A 95 13.44 -2.76 -5.90
N THR A 96 12.68 -3.84 -5.99
CA THR A 96 11.23 -3.85 -5.90
C THR A 96 10.84 -4.04 -4.45
N VAL A 97 9.98 -3.16 -3.93
CA VAL A 97 9.42 -3.27 -2.59
C VAL A 97 7.90 -3.26 -2.70
N VAL A 98 7.24 -4.25 -2.12
CA VAL A 98 5.79 -4.33 -2.03
C VAL A 98 5.40 -4.10 -0.58
N VAL A 99 4.63 -3.06 -0.33
CA VAL A 99 4.14 -2.70 1.01
C VAL A 99 2.66 -3.03 1.10
N LYS A 100 2.27 -3.80 2.12
CA LYS A 100 0.90 -4.14 2.44
C LYS A 100 0.37 -3.24 3.55
N GLY A 101 -0.78 -2.60 3.31
CA GLY A 101 -1.52 -1.88 4.34
C GLY A 101 -2.47 -2.79 5.13
N LEU A 102 -3.03 -2.25 6.22
CA LEU A 102 -3.97 -2.96 7.09
C LEU A 102 -5.18 -3.51 6.33
N ASP A 103 -5.75 -2.72 5.43
CA ASP A 103 -6.92 -3.08 4.63
C ASP A 103 -6.57 -3.96 3.42
N GLY A 104 -5.38 -4.56 3.38
CA GLY A 104 -4.99 -5.51 2.33
C GLY A 104 -4.52 -4.90 1.00
N HIS A 105 -4.53 -3.56 0.87
CA HIS A 105 -3.95 -2.88 -0.28
C HIS A 105 -2.44 -3.14 -0.40
N LEU A 106 -1.96 -3.33 -1.63
CA LEU A 106 -0.54 -3.55 -1.94
C LEU A 106 0.02 -2.40 -2.77
N ALA A 107 0.94 -1.63 -2.21
CA ALA A 107 1.66 -0.56 -2.90
C ALA A 107 3.03 -1.07 -3.40
N VAL A 108 3.30 -0.92 -4.69
CA VAL A 108 4.53 -1.39 -5.33
C VAL A 108 5.47 -0.21 -5.61
N TYR A 109 6.75 -0.41 -5.33
CA TYR A 109 7.82 0.57 -5.50
C TYR A 109 8.99 -0.04 -6.24
N TRP A 110 9.65 0.76 -7.09
CA TRP A 110 10.92 0.40 -7.71
C TRP A 110 11.96 1.49 -7.45
N ALA A 111 13.16 1.11 -7.00
CA ALA A 111 14.21 2.06 -6.59
C ALA A 111 13.68 3.11 -5.59
N GLY A 112 12.86 2.68 -4.63
CA GLY A 112 12.23 3.55 -3.62
C GLY A 112 11.18 4.54 -4.17
N ARG A 113 10.80 4.45 -5.45
CA ARG A 113 9.79 5.32 -6.07
C ARG A 113 8.47 4.57 -6.27
N PHE A 114 7.36 5.25 -5.98
CA PHE A 114 6.02 4.67 -6.06
C PHE A 114 5.59 4.38 -7.50
N ALA A 115 5.25 3.12 -7.78
CA ALA A 115 4.84 2.66 -9.10
C ALA A 115 3.32 2.57 -9.24
N TYR A 116 2.64 1.80 -8.40
CA TYR A 116 1.19 1.63 -8.43
C TYR A 116 0.68 0.98 -7.15
N VAL A 117 -0.64 1.01 -6.95
CA VAL A 117 -1.33 0.33 -5.85
C VAL A 117 -2.32 -0.69 -6.40
N ILE A 118 -2.44 -1.83 -5.73
CA ILE A 118 -3.40 -2.89 -6.04
C ILE A 118 -4.38 -2.97 -4.85
N PRO A 119 -5.67 -2.68 -5.06
CA PRO A 119 -6.69 -2.87 -4.04
C PRO A 119 -6.91 -4.36 -3.74
N PRO A 120 -7.41 -4.72 -2.55
CA PRO A 120 -7.71 -6.10 -2.21
C PRO A 120 -8.88 -6.68 -3.03
N ASP A 121 -9.88 -5.84 -3.36
CA ASP A 121 -11.18 -6.30 -3.87
C ASP A 121 -11.38 -6.06 -5.38
N THR A 122 -10.44 -5.38 -6.03
CA THR A 122 -10.49 -5.08 -7.46
C THR A 122 -9.96 -6.22 -8.35
N PRO A 123 -8.87 -6.92 -7.99
CA PRO A 123 -8.32 -7.97 -8.83
C PRO A 123 -9.27 -9.16 -8.95
N THR A 124 -9.43 -9.68 -10.16
CA THR A 124 -10.03 -11.00 -10.37
C THR A 124 -9.14 -12.10 -9.76
N LEU A 125 -9.71 -13.30 -9.55
CA LEU A 125 -8.92 -14.46 -9.08
C LEU A 125 -7.70 -14.74 -9.96
N ALA A 126 -7.84 -14.56 -11.29
CA ALA A 126 -6.73 -14.75 -12.23
C ALA A 126 -5.63 -13.69 -12.04
N GLN A 127 -6.00 -12.41 -11.84
CA GLN A 127 -5.05 -11.32 -11.59
C GLN A 127 -4.36 -11.47 -10.23
N ALA A 128 -5.11 -11.86 -9.20
CA ALA A 128 -4.54 -12.16 -7.88
C ALA A 128 -3.53 -13.31 -7.97
N LYS A 129 -3.86 -14.38 -8.71
CA LYS A 129 -2.92 -15.48 -8.96
C LYS A 129 -1.69 -15.02 -9.75
N ALA A 130 -1.87 -14.22 -10.80
CA ALA A 130 -0.76 -13.69 -11.59
C ALA A 130 0.22 -12.86 -10.73
N LEU A 131 -0.31 -12.04 -9.82
CA LEU A 131 0.52 -11.31 -8.86
C LEU A 131 1.32 -12.26 -7.97
N GLN A 132 0.67 -13.28 -7.39
CA GLN A 132 1.35 -14.25 -6.51
C GLN A 132 2.42 -15.05 -7.26
N ASP A 133 2.12 -15.51 -8.48
CA ASP A 133 3.07 -16.24 -9.33
C ASP A 133 4.29 -15.38 -9.66
N ASP A 134 4.10 -14.10 -10.00
CA ASP A 134 5.20 -13.18 -10.33
C ASP A 134 6.02 -12.82 -9.09
N LEU A 135 5.39 -12.57 -7.94
CA LEU A 135 6.09 -12.30 -6.68
C LEU A 135 6.92 -13.51 -6.22
N ALA A 136 6.43 -14.73 -6.42
CA ALA A 136 7.19 -15.96 -6.17
C ALA A 136 8.42 -16.10 -7.09
N GLN A 137 8.39 -15.47 -8.27
CA GLN A 137 9.50 -15.39 -9.21
C GLN A 137 10.36 -14.13 -9.03
N HIS A 138 10.11 -13.34 -7.97
CA HIS A 138 10.78 -12.06 -7.72
C HIS A 138 10.65 -11.10 -8.90
N TRP A 139 9.42 -10.94 -9.40
CA TRP A 139 9.12 -10.09 -10.54
C TRP A 139 7.84 -9.26 -10.32
N THR A 140 7.79 -8.10 -10.98
CA THR A 140 6.57 -7.28 -11.17
C THR A 140 6.57 -6.68 -12.57
N VAL A 141 5.39 -6.44 -13.15
CA VAL A 141 5.29 -5.79 -14.47
C VAL A 141 5.25 -4.26 -14.40
N GLY A 142 5.49 -3.60 -15.53
CA GLY A 142 5.44 -2.14 -15.64
C GLY A 142 4.05 -1.55 -15.32
N ARG A 143 4.00 -0.24 -15.06
CA ARG A 143 2.78 0.45 -14.57
C ARG A 143 1.57 0.27 -15.48
N GLN A 144 1.79 0.32 -16.80
CA GLN A 144 0.71 0.16 -17.77
C GLN A 144 0.17 -1.28 -17.77
N GLU A 145 1.05 -2.27 -17.75
CA GLU A 145 0.67 -3.69 -17.77
C GLU A 145 0.05 -4.12 -16.44
N ALA A 146 0.46 -3.51 -15.32
CA ALA A 146 -0.03 -3.84 -13.98
C ALA A 146 -1.56 -3.64 -13.83
N VAL A 147 -2.16 -2.72 -14.59
CA VAL A 147 -3.61 -2.51 -14.60
C VAL A 147 -4.32 -3.76 -15.09
N SER A 148 -3.92 -4.28 -16.26
CA SER A 148 -4.52 -5.49 -16.83
C SER A 148 -4.08 -6.77 -16.11
N ARG A 149 -2.83 -6.85 -15.66
CA ARG A 149 -2.25 -8.09 -15.10
C ARG A 149 -2.59 -8.30 -13.63
N TYR A 150 -2.65 -7.22 -12.85
CA TYR A 150 -2.85 -7.29 -11.40
C TYR A 150 -4.11 -6.57 -10.91
N GLY A 151 -4.84 -5.85 -11.78
CA GLY A 151 -5.94 -4.99 -11.33
C GLY A 151 -5.44 -3.74 -10.59
N ALA A 152 -4.23 -3.27 -10.90
CA ALA A 152 -3.67 -2.08 -10.27
C ALA A 152 -4.44 -0.81 -10.67
N ILE A 153 -4.52 0.16 -9.74
CA ILE A 153 -5.08 1.47 -10.03
C ILE A 153 -4.00 2.36 -10.65
N PRO A 154 -4.23 2.94 -11.84
CA PRO A 154 -3.31 3.92 -12.41
C PRO A 154 -3.29 5.18 -11.54
N ILE A 155 -2.10 5.57 -11.09
CA ILE A 155 -1.93 6.82 -10.34
C ILE A 155 -2.16 7.97 -11.32
N ALA A 156 -3.13 8.85 -11.04
CA ALA A 156 -3.27 10.10 -11.76
C ALA A 156 -1.93 10.86 -11.68
N SER A 157 -1.34 11.16 -12.82
CA SER A 157 -0.08 11.88 -12.90
C SER A 157 -0.31 13.26 -12.28
N HIS A 158 0.07 13.45 -11.01
CA HIS A 158 0.22 14.79 -10.48
C HIS A 158 1.53 15.30 -11.08
N GLY A 159 1.38 16.11 -12.14
CA GLY A 159 2.47 16.83 -12.79
C GLY A 159 2.98 17.99 -11.95
#